data_AF-A0AAE3K3X8-F1
#
_entry.id   AF-A0AAE3K3X8-F1
#
_cell.length_a   1.000
_cell.length_b   1.000
_cell.length_c   1.000
_cell.angle_alpha   90.00
_cell.angle_beta   90.00
_cell.angle_gamma   90.00
#
_symmetry.space_group_name_H-M   'P 1'
#
loop_
_entity.id
_entity.type
_entity.pdbx_description
1 polymer ?
#
loop_
_entity_poly.entity_id
_entity_poly.type
_entity_poly.pdbx_seq_one_letter_code
_entity_poly.pdbx_strand_id
1 'polypeptide(L)' 'MSVLNSFGALVSGLIAAAVMLVFAILSVFVTVFIVDAAAAIGGLSPSDDYVVLGATLIASAAIVAGGAGFATPEDNT' A
#
# COMPACT_ATOMS: atom_id res chain seq x y z
N MET A 1 -4.45 9.90 -34.85
CA MET A 1 -5.17 10.05 -33.56
C MET A 1 -5.03 8.84 -32.62
N SER A 2 -4.18 7.84 -32.90
CA SER A 2 -4.00 6.66 -32.03
C SER A 2 -2.73 6.77 -31.16
N VAL A 3 -1.57 7.06 -31.76
CA VAL A 3 -0.29 7.17 -31.04
C VAL A 3 -0.31 8.27 -29.97
N LEU A 4 -0.89 9.43 -30.26
CA LEU A 4 -0.99 10.53 -29.30
C LEU A 4 -1.93 10.21 -28.12
N ASN A 5 -2.95 9.38 -28.37
CA ASN A 5 -3.86 8.90 -27.33
C ASN A 5 -3.20 7.82 -26.45
N SER A 6 -2.45 6.90 -27.05
CA SER A 6 -1.64 5.90 -26.33
C SER A 6 -0.55 6.54 -25.48
N PHE A 7 0.10 7.60 -25.98
CA PHE A 7 1.08 8.36 -25.22
C PHE A 7 0.43 9.10 -24.04
N GLY A 8 -0.76 9.67 -24.25
CA GLY A 8 -1.56 10.27 -23.16
C GLY A 8 -1.95 9.25 -22.08
N ALA A 9 -2.37 8.05 -22.47
CA ALA A 9 -2.70 6.97 -21.54
C ALA A 9 -1.48 6.46 -20.76
N LEU A 10 -0.30 6.42 -21.39
CA LEU A 10 0.94 6.05 -20.72
C LEU A 10 1.33 7.10 -19.66
N VAL A 11 1.27 8.38 -20.01
CA VAL A 11 1.57 9.48 -19.10
C VAL A 11 0.58 9.50 -17.92
N SER A 12 -0.72 9.29 -18.17
CA SER A 12 -1.70 9.23 -17.09
C SER A 12 -1.48 8.04 -16.16
N GLY A 13 -1.16 6.85 -16.72
CA GLY A 13 -0.82 5.67 -15.95
C GLY A 13 0.42 5.86 -15.09
N LEU A 14 1.46 6.52 -15.62
CA LEU A 14 2.67 6.81 -14.87
C LEU A 14 2.41 7.77 -13.70
N ILE A 15 1.60 8.81 -13.92
CA ILE A 15 1.21 9.75 -12.85
C ILE A 15 0.38 9.03 -11.78
N ALA A 16 -0.59 8.20 -12.19
CA ALA A 16 -1.40 7.42 -11.26
C ALA A 16 -0.54 6.46 -10.42
N ALA A 17 0.41 5.76 -11.06
CA ALA A 17 1.36 4.89 -10.37
C ALA A 17 2.25 5.65 -9.38
N ALA A 18 2.73 6.85 -9.76
CA ALA A 18 3.52 7.69 -8.87
C ALA A 18 2.73 8.15 -7.64
N VAL A 19 1.48 8.57 -7.82
CA VAL A 19 0.60 8.97 -6.70
C VAL A 19 0.33 7.78 -5.78
N MET A 20 0.01 6.60 -6.34
CA MET A 20 -0.17 5.37 -5.56
C MET A 20 1.09 4.98 -4.78
N LEU A 21 2.27 5.16 -5.37
CA LEU A 21 3.55 4.91 -4.71
C LEU A 21 3.75 5.84 -3.51
N VAL A 22 3.43 7.13 -3.65
CA VAL A 22 3.53 8.08 -2.52
C VAL A 22 2.59 7.67 -1.39
N PHE A 23 1.34 7.32 -1.69
CA PHE A 23 0.41 6.83 -0.68
C PHE A 23 0.88 5.53 -0.02
N ALA A 24 1.47 4.61 -0.79
CA ALA A 24 2.02 3.37 -0.25
C ALA A 24 3.18 3.63 0.72
N ILE A 25 4.10 4.54 0.38
CA ILE A 25 5.21 4.92 1.26
C ILE A 25 4.67 5.52 2.57
N LEU A 26 3.75 6.49 2.47
CA LEU A 26 3.15 7.12 3.65
C LEU A 26 2.41 6.09 4.51
N SER A 27 1.70 5.14 3.89
CA SER A 27 1.03 4.04 4.59
C SER A 27 2.00 3.23 5.43
N VAL A 28 3.18 2.87 4.91
CA VAL A 28 4.19 2.08 5.64
C VAL A 28 4.66 2.80 6.90
N PHE A 29 4.97 4.11 6.81
CA PHE A 29 5.38 4.89 7.98
C PHE A 29 4.32 4.91 9.08
N VAL A 30 3.05 5.07 8.70
CA VAL A 30 1.94 5.04 9.66
C VAL A 30 1.78 3.65 10.27
N THR A 31 1.94 2.57 9.47
CA THR A 31 1.87 1.20 9.99
C THR A 31 2.98 0.89 11.00
N VAL A 32 4.21 1.36 10.77
CA VAL A 32 5.33 1.21 11.73
C VAL A 32 4.97 1.89 13.06
N PHE A 33 4.44 3.12 13.00
CA PHE A 33 3.99 3.84 14.19
C PHE A 33 2.89 3.10 14.95
N ILE A 34 1.92 2.52 14.23
CA ILE A 34 0.83 1.73 14.84
C ILE A 34 1.37 0.48 15.54
N VAL A 35 2.33 -0.23 14.92
CA VAL A 35 2.92 -1.45 15.48
C VAL A 35 3.71 -1.15 16.75
N ASP A 36 4.49 -0.06 16.76
CA ASP A 36 5.23 0.38 17.94
C ASP A 36 4.28 0.74 19.10
N ALA A 37 3.25 1.54 18.82
CA ALA A 37 2.22 1.89 19.80
C ALA A 37 1.49 0.65 20.34
N ALA A 38 1.20 -0.33 19.49
CA ALA A 38 0.57 -1.59 19.90
C ALA A 38 1.48 -2.42 20.83
N ALA A 39 2.78 -2.47 20.55
CA ALA A 39 3.76 -3.15 21.40
C ALA A 39 3.87 -2.48 22.78
N ALA A 40 3.87 -1.15 22.82
CA ALA A 40 3.90 -0.37 24.06
C ALA A 40 2.68 -0.66 24.95
N ILE A 41 1.48 -0.78 24.37
CA ILE A 41 0.26 -1.18 25.10
C ILE A 41 0.40 -2.59 25.69
N GLY A 42 1.08 -3.50 24.99
CA GLY A 42 1.38 -4.85 25.46
C GLY A 42 2.48 -4.94 26.52
N GLY A 43 3.11 -3.83 26.91
CA GLY A 43 4.25 -3.81 27.83
C GLY A 43 5.51 -4.45 27.24
N LEU A 44 5.58 -4.56 25.92
CA LEU A 44 6.74 -5.11 25.21
C LEU A 44 7.64 -3.97 24.75
N SER A 45 8.96 -4.18 24.81
CA SER A 45 9.96 -3.30 24.19
C SER A 45 10.68 -4.05 23.06
N PRO A 46 10.00 -4.31 21.93
CA PRO A 46 10.62 -4.95 20.78
C PRO A 46 11.74 -4.08 20.23
N SER A 47 12.78 -4.70 19.66
CA SER A 47 13.76 -3.93 18.88
C SER A 47 13.11 -3.39 17.60
N ASP A 48 13.62 -2.27 17.10
CA ASP A 48 13.09 -1.58 15.91
C ASP A 48 12.94 -2.51 14.70
N ASP A 49 13.85 -3.48 14.55
CA ASP A 49 13.80 -4.50 13.49
C ASP A 49 12.48 -5.30 13.49
N TYR A 50 11.97 -5.68 14.67
CA TYR A 50 10.71 -6.42 14.78
C TYR A 50 9.50 -5.52 14.54
N VAL A 51 9.57 -4.24 14.89
CA VAL A 51 8.50 -3.26 14.61
C VAL A 51 8.38 -3.07 13.09
N VAL A 52 9.50 -2.88 12.38
CA VAL A 52 9.51 -2.73 10.93
C VAL A 52 9.07 -4.03 10.23
N LEU A 53 9.50 -5.19 10.72
CA LEU A 53 9.08 -6.49 10.18
C LEU A 53 7.57 -6.74 10.38
N GLY A 54 7.04 -6.45 11.57
CA GLY A 54 5.60 -6.56 11.84
C GLY A 54 4.78 -5.60 10.98
N ALA A 55 5.26 -4.37 10.83
CA ALA A 55 4.60 -3.36 10.01
C ALA A 55 4.60 -3.71 8.52
N THR A 56 5.71 -4.25 7.99
CA THR A 56 5.78 -4.70 6.59
C THR A 56 4.88 -5.90 6.33
N LEU A 57 4.77 -6.84 7.27
CA LEU A 57 3.80 -7.94 7.18
C LEU A 57 2.36 -7.42 7.14
N ILE A 58 1.97 -6.52 8.05
CA ILE A 58 0.63 -5.92 8.07
C ILE A 58 0.36 -5.14 6.78
N ALA A 59 1.32 -4.33 6.32
CA ALA A 59 1.19 -3.60 5.07
C ALA A 59 0.99 -4.54 3.87
N SER A 60 1.75 -5.64 3.80
CA SER A 60 1.60 -6.64 2.74
C SER A 60 0.21 -7.29 2.75
N ALA A 61 -0.32 -7.64 3.93
CA ALA A 61 -1.65 -8.20 4.07
C ALA A 61 -2.75 -7.20 3.67
N ALA A 62 -2.61 -5.93 4.06
CA ALA A 62 -3.53 -4.87 3.68
C ALA A 62 -3.53 -4.60 2.16
N ILE A 63 -2.35 -4.62 1.52
CA ILE A 63 -2.23 -4.48 0.05
C ILE A 63 -2.92 -5.65 -0.65
N VAL A 64 -2.70 -6.89 -0.21
CA VAL A 64 -3.36 -8.07 -0.79
C VAL A 64 -4.87 -8.01 -0.57
N ALA A 65 -5.34 -7.63 0.62
CA ALA A 65 -6.77 -7.49 0.91
C ALA A 65 -7.44 -6.39 0.07
N GLY A 66 -6.81 -5.23 -0.08
CA GLY A 66 -7.31 -4.15 -0.94
C GLY A 66 -7.25 -4.49 -2.43
N GLY A 67 -6.18 -5.16 -2.88
CA GLY A 67 -6.01 -5.61 -4.26
C GLY A 67 -6.97 -6.73 -4.66
N ALA A 68 -7.32 -7.63 -3.74
CA ALA A 68 -8.31 -8.68 -3.99
C ALA A 68 -9.70 -8.11 -4.30
N GLY A 69 -10.08 -6.98 -3.69
CA GLY A 69 -11.32 -6.28 -4.01
C GLY A 69 -11.34 -5.70 -5.42
N PHE A 70 -10.19 -5.24 -5.93
CA PHE A 70 -10.05 -4.75 -7.32
C PHE A 70 -10.03 -5.89 -8.35
N ALA A 71 -9.74 -7.12 -7.93
CA ALA A 71 -9.70 -8.30 -8.79
C ALA A 71 -11.07 -8.97 -8.98
N THR A 72 -12.12 -8.55 -8.24
CA THR A 72 -13.46 -9.09 -8.45
C THR A 72 -13.97 -8.58 -9.81
N PRO A 73 -14.30 -9.46 -10.77
CA PRO A 73 -14.95 -9.03 -12.00
C PRO A 73 -16.29 -8.38 -11.66
N GLU A 74 -16.56 -7.21 -12.23
CA GLU A 74 -17.94 -6.71 -12.30
C GLU A 74 -18.72 -7.70 -13.18
N ASP A 75 -19.63 -8.47 -12.58
CA ASP A 75 -20.56 -9.27 -13.36
C ASP A 75 -21.36 -8.32 -14.26
N ASN A 76 -21.18 -8.49 -15.57
CA ASN A 76 -21.82 -7.70 -16.62
C ASN A 76 -23.32 -8.03 -16.71
N THR A 77 -24.12 -7.57 -15.74
CA THR A 77 -25.60 -7.58 -15.85
C THR A 77 -26.12 -6.35 -16.57
#